data_AF-A0A842XUB2-F1
#
_entry.id   AF-A0A842XUB2-F1
#
_cell.length_a   1.000
_cell.length_b   1.000
_cell.length_c   1.000
_cell.angle_alpha   90.00
_cell.angle_beta   90.00
_cell.angle_gamma   90.00
#
_symmetry.space_group_name_H-M   'P 1'
#
loop_
_entity.id
_entity.type
_entity.pdbx_description
1 polymer ?
#
loop_
_entity_poly.entity_id
_entity_poly.type
_entity_poly.pdbx_seq_one_letter_code
_entity_poly.pdbx_strand_id
1 'polypeptide(L)'
;DWYVKKGYRGVILEGTGLGHVGRYIFEAIRNAVEHNVVVGMTSQCIWGRVDMNVYDQGRDLLALGVTPLEDMLPETATVKLMWIFGQTRDIEEAKRLLKTNIVGEISPRTLAEE
;
A
#
# COMPACT_ATOMS: atom_id res chain seq x y z
N ASP A 1 6.68 -14.24 -0.16
CA ASP A 1 7.64 -15.12 -0.88
C ASP A 1 7.17 -15.67 -2.21
N TRP A 2 6.05 -16.39 -2.29
CA TRP A 2 5.61 -16.99 -3.57
C TRP A 2 5.44 -15.93 -4.68
N TYR A 3 4.80 -14.79 -4.38
CA TYR A 3 4.62 -13.69 -5.33
C TYR A 3 5.96 -13.14 -5.86
N VAL A 4 6.95 -12.96 -4.97
CA VAL A 4 8.31 -12.54 -5.34
C VAL A 4 8.94 -13.55 -6.29
N LYS A 5 8.90 -14.85 -5.95
CA LYS A 5 9.43 -15.94 -6.80
C LYS A 5 8.74 -16.03 -8.16
N LYS A 6 7.47 -15.62 -8.25
CA LYS A 6 6.70 -15.58 -9.50
C LYS A 6 6.91 -14.29 -10.31
N GLY A 7 7.74 -13.37 -9.84
CA GLY A 7 8.05 -12.13 -10.56
C GLY A 7 6.92 -11.10 -10.50
N TYR A 8 6.06 -11.14 -9.47
CA TYR A 8 5.11 -10.06 -9.24
C TYR A 8 5.86 -8.76 -8.94
N ARG A 9 5.41 -7.65 -9.54
CA ARG A 9 6.04 -6.33 -9.39
C ARG A 9 5.49 -5.52 -8.21
N GLY A 10 4.33 -5.90 -7.70
CA GLY A 10 3.76 -5.25 -6.53
C GLY A 10 2.66 -6.07 -5.86
N VAL A 11 2.35 -5.67 -4.63
CA VAL A 11 1.35 -6.27 -3.74
C VAL A 11 0.62 -5.15 -3.01
N ILE A 12 -0.72 -5.20 -3.00
CA ILE A 12 -1.55 -4.37 -2.14
C ILE A 12 -1.99 -5.22 -0.95
N LEU A 13 -1.73 -4.71 0.26
CA LEU A 13 -2.17 -5.30 1.51
C LEU A 13 -3.49 -4.66 1.91
N GLU A 14 -4.55 -5.45 1.93
CA GLU A 14 -5.79 -5.09 2.62
C GLU A 14 -5.59 -5.36 4.13
N GLY A 15 -4.98 -4.40 4.80
CA GLY A 15 -4.61 -4.51 6.21
C GLY A 15 -5.77 -4.25 7.16
N THR A 16 -5.52 -4.36 8.46
CA THR A 16 -6.54 -4.14 9.50
C THR A 16 -6.52 -2.69 10.00
N GLY A 17 -7.69 -2.13 10.29
CA GLY A 17 -7.84 -0.82 10.94
C GLY A 17 -7.06 0.30 10.24
N LEU A 18 -6.15 0.96 10.96
CA LEU A 18 -5.31 2.05 10.42
C LEU A 18 -4.15 1.58 9.51
N GLY A 19 -4.14 0.32 9.06
CA GLY A 19 -3.11 -0.21 8.16
C GLY A 19 -2.09 -1.11 8.87
N HIS A 20 -2.56 -2.25 9.39
CA HIS A 20 -1.71 -3.24 10.05
C HIS A 20 -1.82 -4.63 9.43
N VAL A 21 -0.79 -5.45 9.64
CA VAL A 21 -0.79 -6.88 9.30
C VAL A 21 -0.05 -7.65 10.38
N GLY A 22 -0.42 -8.90 10.64
CA GLY A 22 0.24 -9.69 11.68
C GLY A 22 1.76 -9.79 11.50
N ARG A 23 2.52 -9.72 12.60
CA ARG A 23 4.00 -9.77 12.58
C ARG A 23 4.58 -10.98 11.84
N TYR A 24 3.82 -12.07 11.75
CA TYR A 24 4.22 -13.30 11.07
C TYR A 24 4.50 -13.14 9.56
N ILE A 25 4.06 -12.04 8.91
CA ILE A 25 4.39 -11.75 7.51
C ILE A 25 5.47 -10.68 7.30
N PHE A 26 6.04 -10.12 8.36
CA PHE A 26 7.00 -9.01 8.23
C PHE A 26 8.23 -9.42 7.43
N GLU A 27 8.73 -10.64 7.61
CA GLU A 27 9.87 -11.13 6.86
C GLU A 27 9.55 -11.32 5.37
N ALA A 28 8.33 -11.77 5.06
CA ALA A 28 7.88 -11.87 3.67
C ALA A 28 7.73 -10.50 3.01
N ILE A 29 7.34 -9.47 3.77
CA ILE A 29 7.28 -8.07 3.31
C ILE A 29 8.69 -7.53 3.08
N ARG A 30 9.61 -7.73 4.02
CA ARG A 30 11.02 -7.35 3.89
C ARG A 30 11.61 -7.93 2.61
N ASN A 31 11.46 -9.25 2.43
CA ASN A 31 11.92 -9.94 1.24
C ASN A 31 11.29 -9.38 -0.05
N ALA A 32 10.01 -9.01 -0.03
CA ALA A 32 9.37 -8.39 -1.19
C ALA A 32 10.00 -7.03 -1.53
N VAL A 33 10.18 -6.16 -0.53
CA VAL A 33 10.78 -4.83 -0.73
C VAL A 33 12.23 -4.91 -1.18
N GLU A 34 13.03 -5.81 -0.61
CA GLU A 34 14.43 -6.06 -1.02
C GLU A 34 14.54 -6.54 -2.48
N HIS A 35 13.51 -7.22 -2.98
CA HIS A 35 13.40 -7.66 -4.37
C HIS A 35 12.61 -6.68 -5.26
N ASN A 36 12.53 -5.40 -4.86
CA ASN A 36 11.90 -4.34 -5.64
C ASN A 36 10.41 -4.55 -5.95
N VAL A 37 9.71 -5.32 -5.12
CA VAL A 37 8.26 -5.45 -5.19
C VAL A 37 7.63 -4.27 -4.43
N VAL A 38 6.82 -3.47 -5.11
CA VAL A 38 6.10 -2.36 -4.47
C VAL A 38 5.04 -2.92 -3.52
N VAL A 39 5.11 -2.58 -2.24
CA VAL A 39 4.12 -3.00 -1.23
C VAL A 39 3.31 -1.78 -0.79
N GLY A 40 2.02 -1.77 -1.11
CA GLY A 40 1.06 -0.74 -0.67
C GLY A 40 0.16 -1.24 0.47
N MET A 41 -0.29 -0.34 1.35
CA MET A 41 -1.21 -0.63 2.45
C MET A 41 -2.53 0.12 2.26
N THR A 42 -3.63 -0.63 2.21
CA THR A 42 -5.01 -0.16 2.37
C THR A 42 -5.62 -0.80 3.62
N SER A 43 -6.89 -0.51 3.90
CA SER A 43 -7.64 -1.12 5.01
C SER A 43 -8.77 -2.01 4.51
N GLN A 44 -9.03 -3.11 5.22
CA GLN A 44 -10.25 -3.91 5.11
C GLN A 44 -11.49 -3.12 5.55
N CYS A 45 -11.30 -2.06 6.34
CA CYS A 45 -12.38 -1.15 6.69
C CYS A 45 -12.61 -0.23 5.49
N ILE A 46 -13.68 -0.49 4.73
CA ILE A 46 -14.04 0.24 3.50
C ILE A 46 -14.05 1.76 3.73
N TRP A 47 -14.56 2.18 4.88
CA TRP A 47 -14.61 3.59 5.28
C TRP A 47 -13.49 3.89 6.26
N GLY A 48 -12.63 4.83 5.89
CA GLY A 48 -11.55 5.32 6.73
C GLY A 48 -10.30 5.70 5.95
N ARG A 49 -9.25 6.01 6.70
CA ARG A 49 -7.92 6.33 6.20
C ARG A 49 -6.90 5.54 6.97
N VAL A 50 -5.92 4.94 6.28
CA VAL A 50 -4.78 4.36 6.96
C VAL A 50 -3.92 5.46 7.56
N ASP A 51 -3.48 5.27 8.80
CA ASP A 51 -2.46 6.09 9.45
C ASP A 51 -1.52 5.18 10.22
N MET A 52 -0.45 4.79 9.52
CA MET A 52 0.56 3.88 10.02
C MET A 52 1.51 4.54 11.01
N ASN A 53 1.34 5.84 11.34
CA ASN A 53 2.19 6.52 12.31
C ASN A 53 1.67 6.41 13.75
N VAL A 54 0.40 6.04 13.95
CA VAL A 54 -0.24 6.02 15.28
C VAL A 54 0.35 4.92 16.17
N TYR A 55 0.42 3.69 15.67
CA TYR A 55 0.83 2.51 16.43
C TYR A 55 2.22 2.00 16.01
N ASP A 56 2.95 1.38 16.95
CA ASP A 56 4.29 0.84 16.72
C ASP A 56 4.36 -0.09 15.50
N GLN A 57 3.36 -0.96 15.36
CA GLN A 57 3.31 -1.92 14.27
C GLN A 57 3.20 -1.26 12.89
N GLY A 58 2.48 -0.14 12.79
CA GLY A 58 2.43 0.66 11.56
C GLY A 58 3.77 1.29 11.25
N ARG A 59 4.45 1.83 12.27
CA ARG A 59 5.80 2.43 12.13
C ARG A 59 6.84 1.39 11.70
N ASP A 60 6.77 0.18 12.26
CA ASP A 60 7.60 -0.95 11.85
C ASP A 60 7.40 -1.26 10.35
N LEU A 61 6.14 -1.29 9.87
CA LEU A 61 5.82 -1.53 8.46
C LEU A 61 6.30 -0.41 7.53
N LEU A 62 6.20 0.86 7.96
CA LEU A 62 6.78 1.99 7.24
C LEU A 62 8.30 1.84 7.11
N ALA A 63 8.98 1.46 8.19
CA ALA A 63 10.43 1.21 8.20
C ALA A 63 10.83 0.03 7.29
N LEU A 64 9.94 -0.95 7.09
CA LEU A 64 10.11 -2.03 6.12
C LEU A 64 9.91 -1.59 4.66
N GLY A 65 9.42 -0.39 4.40
CA GLY A 65 9.20 0.14 3.05
C GLY A 65 7.77 -0.03 2.52
N VAL A 66 6.80 -0.33 3.39
CA VAL A 66 5.38 -0.35 3.01
C VAL A 66 4.87 1.07 2.76
N THR A 67 4.14 1.26 1.67
CA THR A 67 3.60 2.56 1.26
C THR A 67 2.14 2.70 1.72
N PRO A 68 1.80 3.63 2.65
CA PRO A 68 0.41 3.88 3.03
C PRO A 68 -0.35 4.53 1.87
N LEU A 69 -1.58 4.07 1.62
CA LEU A 69 -2.42 4.52 0.50
C LEU A 69 -3.64 5.32 0.95
N GLU A 70 -3.53 5.99 2.08
CA GLU A 70 -4.52 6.96 2.57
C GLU A 70 -5.93 6.35 2.69
N ASP A 71 -6.93 6.92 2.01
CA ASP A 71 -8.32 6.47 1.97
C ASP A 71 -8.68 5.74 0.67
N MET A 72 -7.68 5.29 -0.09
CA MET A 72 -7.90 4.54 -1.31
C MET A 72 -8.45 3.14 -1.02
N LEU A 73 -9.52 2.75 -1.71
CA LEU A 73 -10.08 1.40 -1.61
C LEU A 73 -9.05 0.33 -2.05
N PRO A 74 -9.02 -0.85 -1.41
CA PRO A 74 -8.11 -1.95 -1.76
C PRO A 74 -8.15 -2.35 -3.25
N GLU A 75 -9.35 -2.45 -3.82
CA GLU A 75 -9.57 -2.82 -5.21
C GLU A 75 -9.09 -1.72 -6.16
N THR A 76 -9.38 -0.47 -5.83
CA THR A 76 -8.90 0.71 -6.58
C THR A 76 -7.37 0.78 -6.57
N ALA A 77 -6.75 0.58 -5.40
CA ALA A 77 -5.30 0.52 -5.26
C ALA A 77 -4.67 -0.60 -6.10
N THR A 78 -5.33 -1.76 -6.15
CA THR A 78 -4.88 -2.90 -6.96
C THR A 78 -4.90 -2.58 -8.45
N VAL A 79 -6.03 -2.04 -8.96
CA VAL A 79 -6.15 -1.64 -10.36
C VAL A 79 -5.18 -0.50 -10.70
N LYS A 80 -5.04 0.49 -9.81
CA LYS A 80 -4.11 1.60 -9.99
C LYS A 80 -2.67 1.10 -10.09
N LEU A 81 -2.25 0.16 -9.23
CA LEU A 81 -0.91 -0.41 -9.28
C LEU A 81 -0.65 -1.17 -10.60
N MET A 82 -1.64 -1.93 -11.09
CA MET A 82 -1.56 -2.58 -12.40
C MET A 82 -1.40 -1.56 -13.53
N TRP A 83 -2.18 -0.47 -13.50
CA TRP A 83 -2.09 0.62 -14.46
C TRP A 83 -0.73 1.33 -14.42
N ILE A 84 -0.22 1.67 -13.22
CA ILE A 84 1.09 2.31 -13.01
C ILE A 84 2.21 1.48 -13.65
N PHE A 85 2.18 0.16 -13.45
CA PHE A 85 3.19 -0.73 -14.03
C PHE A 85 3.04 -0.96 -15.55
N GLY A 86 1.96 -0.45 -16.15
CA GLY A 86 1.84 -0.22 -17.59
C GLY A 86 2.49 1.08 -18.05
N GLN A 87 2.68 2.06 -17.16
CA GLN A 87 3.29 3.37 -17.46
C GLN A 87 4.79 3.42 -17.19
N THR A 88 5.24 2.78 -16.10
CA THR A 88 6.65 2.82 -15.67
C THR A 88 7.11 1.46 -15.15
N ARG A 89 8.44 1.25 -15.23
CA ARG A 89 9.15 0.17 -14.55
C ARG A 89 10.04 0.66 -13.42
N ASP A 90 10.18 1.97 -13.27
CA ASP A 90 10.93 2.58 -12.18
C ASP A 90 10.11 2.49 -10.89
N ILE A 91 10.73 1.95 -9.85
CA ILE A 91 10.05 1.60 -8.59
C ILE A 91 9.71 2.85 -7.78
N GLU A 92 10.59 3.84 -7.78
CA GLU A 92 10.38 5.08 -7.04
C GLU A 92 9.30 5.93 -7.70
N GLU A 93 9.29 5.97 -9.04
CA GLU A 93 8.20 6.58 -9.81
C GLU A 93 6.88 5.82 -9.60
N ALA A 94 6.90 4.48 -9.55
CA ALA A 94 5.71 3.71 -9.26
C ALA A 94 5.14 4.03 -7.87
N LYS A 95 5.99 4.10 -6.83
CA LYS A 95 5.58 4.53 -5.48
C LYS A 95 5.07 5.98 -5.46
N ARG A 96 5.69 6.88 -6.23
CA ARG A 96 5.25 8.28 -6.35
C ARG A 96 3.86 8.37 -6.97
N LEU A 97 3.63 7.70 -8.11
CA LEU A 97 2.34 7.66 -8.79
C LEU A 97 1.26 7.00 -7.91
N LEU A 98 1.62 5.96 -7.15
CA LEU A 98 0.69 5.26 -6.28
C LEU A 98 0.11 6.19 -5.20
N LYS A 99 0.95 7.10 -4.66
CA LYS A 99 0.56 8.14 -3.68
C LYS A 99 -0.03 9.41 -4.29
N THR A 100 0.07 9.59 -5.60
CA THR A 100 -0.44 10.80 -6.28
C THR A 100 -1.91 10.63 -6.57
N ASN A 101 -2.78 11.56 -6.17
CA ASN A 101 -4.18 11.55 -6.59
C ASN A 101 -4.27 11.85 -8.10
N ILE A 102 -4.91 10.98 -8.89
CA ILE A 102 -5.01 11.14 -10.35
C ILE A 102 -6.44 11.45 -10.80
N VAL A 103 -7.42 10.72 -10.28
CA VAL A 103 -8.84 10.76 -10.70
C VAL A 103 -9.82 10.90 -9.53
N GLY A 104 -9.34 11.19 -8.32
CA GLY A 104 -10.17 11.34 -7.12
C GLY A 104 -10.14 10.13 -6.18
N GLU A 105 -9.20 9.21 -6.37
CA GLU A 105 -9.04 8.00 -5.57
C GLU A 105 -8.34 8.21 -4.23
N ILE A 106 -7.81 9.42 -3.97
CA ILE A 106 -7.26 9.84 -2.68
C ILE A 106 -7.86 11.20 -2.33
N SER A 107 -8.43 11.33 -1.14
CA SER A 107 -8.91 12.62 -0.64
C SER A 107 -7.83 13.35 0.16
N PRO A 108 -7.85 14.69 0.23
CA PRO A 108 -6.96 15.44 1.12
C PRO A 108 -7.37 15.31 2.60
N ARG A 109 -8.64 15.03 2.88
CA ARG A 109 -9.20 14.83 4.22
C ARG A 109 -10.49 14.03 4.15
N THR A 110 -10.85 13.34 5.22
CA THR A 110 -12.17 12.71 5.38
C THR A 110 -13.18 13.77 5.84
N LEU A 111 -14.33 13.85 5.17
CA LEU A 111 -15.43 14.73 5.55
C LEU A 111 -16.34 13.98 6.52
N ALA A 112 -16.93 14.71 7.47
CA ALA A 112 -18.08 14.18 8.18
C ALA A 112 -19.26 14.12 7.19
N GLU A 113 -19.96 12.99 7.16
CA GLU A 113 -21.25 12.91 6.50
C GLU A 113 -22.23 13.84 7.22
N GLU A 114 -23.09 14.52 6.45
CA GLU A 114 -24.18 15.36 6.98
C GLU A 114 -25.33 14.50 7.53
#